data_AF-A0A346XZI1-F1
#
_entry.id   AF-A0A346XZI1-F1
#
_cell.length_a   1.000
_cell.length_b   1.000
_cell.length_c   1.000
_cell.angle_alpha   90.00
_cell.angle_beta   90.00
_cell.angle_gamma   90.00
#
_symmetry.space_group_name_H-M   'P 1'
#
loop_
_entity.id
_entity.type
_entity.pdbx_description
1 polymer ?
#
loop_
_entity_poly.entity_id
_entity_poly.type
_entity_poly.pdbx_seq_one_letter_code
_entity_poly.pdbx_strand_id
1 'polypeptide(L)'
;MGRAALLLAVMLLAAACSAQDVAENIANQALEEEGISIDLDGDQITVDGPDGQVSVGQGLPADFPADFPLPQGAEAQGGAGGAGRDVVAIFQADGSVEDVSAFFSAELPAAGYEITQSTGDGSTGQVYSVSGNGWTGEVAIGQSVGTSFTVSLDRQE
;
A
#
# COMPACT_ATOMS: atom_id res chain seq x y z
N MET A 1 53.19 -12.85 26.21
CA MET A 1 51.82 -13.32 25.88
C MET A 1 50.89 -12.15 26.16
N GLY A 2 50.19 -11.60 25.15
CA GLY A 2 49.36 -10.41 25.35
C GLY A 2 49.07 -9.57 24.11
N ARG A 3 49.26 -10.12 22.90
CA ARG A 3 49.09 -9.39 21.62
C ARG A 3 47.84 -9.82 20.82
N ALA A 4 46.87 -10.51 21.42
CA ALA A 4 45.89 -11.26 20.62
C ALA A 4 44.39 -10.86 20.76
N ALA A 5 43.96 -10.13 21.78
CA ALA A 5 42.51 -10.05 22.05
C ALA A 5 41.86 -8.69 21.71
N LEU A 6 42.64 -7.61 21.54
CA LEU A 6 42.08 -6.27 21.38
C LEU A 6 41.82 -5.86 19.91
N LEU A 7 42.09 -6.74 18.95
CA LEU A 7 42.03 -6.47 17.51
C LEU A 7 40.75 -6.95 16.81
N LEU A 8 39.74 -7.47 17.52
CA LEU A 8 38.62 -8.20 16.87
C LEU A 8 37.22 -7.56 16.98
N ALA A 9 37.03 -6.40 17.62
CA ALA A 9 35.66 -5.89 17.87
C ALA A 9 35.31 -4.58 17.15
N VAL A 10 36.24 -3.95 16.42
CA VAL A 10 36.04 -2.60 15.83
C VAL A 10 36.02 -2.61 14.29
N MET A 11 36.11 -3.76 13.63
CA MET A 11 35.99 -3.91 12.16
C MET A 11 34.59 -4.36 11.68
N LEU A 12 33.53 -4.17 12.47
CA LEU A 12 32.14 -4.51 12.09
C LEU A 12 31.36 -3.36 11.44
N LEU A 13 32.04 -2.34 10.91
CA LEU A 13 31.42 -1.15 10.31
C LEU A 13 31.41 -1.16 8.77
N ALA A 14 31.55 -2.31 8.13
CA ALA A 14 31.65 -2.43 6.66
C ALA A 14 30.57 -3.31 6.00
N ALA A 15 29.40 -3.46 6.61
CA ALA A 15 28.30 -4.28 6.08
C ALA A 15 26.92 -3.62 6.29
N ALA A 16 26.80 -2.33 6.02
CA ALA A 16 25.52 -1.63 6.14
C ALA A 16 24.51 -2.04 5.04
N CYS A 17 24.94 -2.67 3.95
CA CYS A 17 24.06 -3.15 2.87
C CYS A 17 23.79 -4.66 2.88
N SER A 18 24.28 -5.42 3.87
CA SER A 18 23.99 -6.87 3.98
C SER A 18 23.43 -7.26 5.36
N ALA A 19 23.13 -6.27 6.21
CA ALA A 19 22.56 -6.50 7.52
C ALA A 19 21.02 -6.60 7.48
N GLN A 20 20.37 -5.95 6.49
CA GLN A 20 18.92 -6.03 6.29
C GLN A 20 18.50 -7.42 5.85
N ASP A 21 19.08 -7.95 4.77
CA ASP A 21 18.78 -9.31 4.28
C ASP A 21 18.99 -10.39 5.36
N VAL A 22 19.99 -10.23 6.23
CA VAL A 22 20.25 -11.16 7.34
C VAL A 22 19.23 -11.01 8.46
N ALA A 23 18.84 -9.79 8.81
CA ALA A 23 17.84 -9.54 9.84
C ALA A 23 16.45 -10.04 9.41
N GLU A 24 16.08 -9.80 8.15
CA GLU A 24 14.84 -10.28 7.56
C GLU A 24 14.78 -11.81 7.54
N ASN A 25 15.84 -12.48 7.08
CA ASN A 25 15.88 -13.93 7.00
C ASN A 25 15.80 -14.61 8.40
N ILE A 26 16.40 -13.99 9.42
CA ILE A 26 16.28 -14.46 10.82
C ILE A 26 14.86 -14.25 11.35
N ALA A 27 14.24 -13.10 11.08
CA ALA A 27 12.88 -12.81 11.50
C ALA A 27 11.88 -13.75 10.80
N ASN A 28 12.04 -13.95 9.49
CA ASN A 28 11.21 -14.86 8.70
C ASN A 28 11.35 -16.30 9.17
N GLN A 29 12.56 -16.81 9.44
CA GLN A 29 12.71 -18.18 9.99
C GLN A 29 11.96 -18.39 11.31
N ALA A 30 11.88 -17.37 12.18
CA ALA A 30 11.17 -17.49 13.45
C ALA A 30 9.65 -17.38 13.30
N LEU A 31 9.16 -16.73 12.24
CA LEU A 31 7.75 -16.42 12.01
C LEU A 31 7.09 -17.32 10.97
N GLU A 32 7.88 -17.98 10.11
CA GLU A 32 7.43 -18.97 9.12
C GLU A 32 6.70 -20.14 9.78
N GLU A 33 7.12 -20.56 10.98
CA GLU A 33 6.44 -21.60 11.76
C GLU A 33 5.00 -21.20 12.14
N GLU A 34 4.73 -19.89 12.24
CA GLU A 34 3.42 -19.30 12.53
C GLU A 34 2.70 -18.83 11.24
N GLY A 35 3.28 -19.07 10.06
CA GLY A 35 2.72 -18.70 8.76
C GLY A 35 2.78 -17.21 8.44
N ILE A 36 3.73 -16.48 9.04
CA ILE A 36 3.91 -15.04 8.86
C ILE A 36 5.25 -14.77 8.15
N SER A 37 5.25 -13.90 7.15
CA SER A 37 6.46 -13.41 6.48
C SER A 37 6.51 -11.89 6.45
N ILE A 38 7.72 -11.33 6.60
CA ILE A 38 8.00 -9.91 6.56
C ILE A 38 8.97 -9.65 5.42
N ASP A 39 8.66 -8.65 4.60
CA ASP A 39 9.48 -8.20 3.48
C ASP A 39 9.81 -6.71 3.65
N LEU A 40 11.08 -6.34 3.44
CA LEU A 40 11.58 -4.97 3.64
C LEU A 40 12.20 -4.44 2.35
N ASP A 41 11.39 -3.78 1.54
CA ASP A 41 11.79 -3.15 0.28
C ASP A 41 11.99 -1.64 0.44
N GLY A 42 13.18 -1.24 0.90
CA GLY A 42 13.56 0.17 1.04
C GLY A 42 12.68 0.92 2.05
N ASP A 43 11.74 1.73 1.56
CA ASP A 43 10.78 2.50 2.36
C ASP A 43 9.43 1.76 2.55
N GLN A 44 9.30 0.53 2.03
CA GLN A 44 8.14 -0.33 2.19
C GLN A 44 8.44 -1.47 3.18
N ILE A 45 7.48 -1.74 4.06
CA ILE A 45 7.44 -2.94 4.89
C ILE A 45 6.15 -3.68 4.57
N THR A 46 6.26 -4.93 4.13
CA THR A 46 5.11 -5.80 3.88
C THR A 46 5.09 -6.91 4.92
N VAL A 47 3.91 -7.18 5.48
CA VAL A 47 3.68 -8.27 6.42
C VAL A 47 2.56 -9.13 5.88
N ASP A 48 2.88 -10.36 5.52
CA ASP A 48 1.93 -11.39 5.10
C ASP A 48 1.64 -12.32 6.27
N GLY A 49 0.38 -12.60 6.51
CA GLY A 49 -0.04 -13.58 7.49
C GLY A 49 -1.30 -14.34 7.06
N PRO A 50 -1.78 -15.27 7.89
CA PRO A 50 -2.96 -16.09 7.60
C PRO A 50 -4.23 -15.26 7.35
N ASP A 51 -4.30 -14.07 7.97
CA ASP A 51 -5.43 -13.14 7.91
C ASP A 51 -5.29 -12.08 6.79
N GLY A 52 -4.27 -12.19 5.94
CA GLY A 52 -4.01 -11.27 4.83
C GLY A 52 -2.67 -10.54 4.92
N GLN A 53 -2.52 -9.54 4.06
CA GLN A 53 -1.32 -8.73 3.89
C GLN A 53 -1.52 -7.29 4.37
N VAL A 54 -0.52 -6.75 5.05
CA VAL A 54 -0.43 -5.32 5.40
C VAL A 54 0.82 -4.74 4.74
N SER A 55 0.68 -3.59 4.11
CA SER A 55 1.78 -2.82 3.51
C SER A 55 1.89 -1.46 4.20
N VAL A 56 3.06 -1.17 4.75
CA VAL A 56 3.37 0.12 5.40
C VAL A 56 4.43 0.83 4.56
N GLY A 57 4.19 2.10 4.22
CA GLY A 57 5.09 2.89 3.37
C GLY A 57 4.66 2.90 1.90
N GLN A 58 5.60 3.17 1.00
CA GLN A 58 5.31 3.32 -0.43
C GLN A 58 5.05 1.97 -1.11
N GLY A 59 3.84 1.45 -0.99
CA GLY A 59 3.47 0.17 -1.59
C GLY A 59 1.98 -0.14 -1.53
N LEU A 60 1.54 -0.99 -2.46
CA LEU A 60 0.16 -1.47 -2.54
C LEU A 60 0.07 -2.89 -2.00
N PRO A 61 -1.05 -3.26 -1.36
CA PRO A 61 -1.35 -4.65 -1.07
C PRO A 61 -1.35 -5.48 -2.37
N ALA A 62 -0.85 -6.71 -2.32
CA ALA A 62 -0.72 -7.60 -3.47
C ALA A 62 -2.05 -7.88 -4.19
N ASP A 63 -3.17 -7.83 -3.45
CA ASP A 63 -4.52 -8.03 -3.98
C ASP A 63 -5.14 -6.77 -4.60
N PHE A 64 -4.44 -5.62 -4.59
CA PHE A 64 -4.94 -4.40 -5.20
C PHE A 64 -5.09 -4.57 -6.73
N PRO A 65 -6.26 -4.24 -7.32
CA PRO A 65 -6.50 -4.48 -8.73
C PRO A 65 -5.56 -3.66 -9.61
N ALA A 66 -4.77 -4.35 -10.44
CA ALA A 66 -3.80 -3.74 -11.34
C ALA A 66 -4.45 -2.91 -12.46
N ASP A 67 -5.74 -3.14 -12.73
CA ASP A 67 -6.57 -2.42 -13.70
C ASP A 67 -7.32 -1.24 -13.08
N PHE A 68 -7.20 -1.01 -11.77
CA PHE A 68 -7.84 0.13 -11.11
C PHE A 68 -7.17 1.44 -11.57
N PRO A 69 -7.94 2.42 -12.11
CA PRO A 69 -7.36 3.65 -12.62
C PRO A 69 -6.81 4.51 -11.48
N LEU A 70 -5.57 4.96 -11.61
CA LEU A 70 -4.92 5.86 -10.64
C LEU A 70 -4.52 7.17 -11.33
N PRO A 71 -4.70 8.34 -10.69
CA PRO A 71 -4.23 9.62 -11.21
C PRO A 71 -2.73 9.56 -11.51
N GLN A 72 -2.30 10.25 -12.57
CA GLN A 72 -0.87 10.34 -12.89
C GLN A 72 -0.10 10.95 -11.71
N GLY A 73 0.97 10.27 -11.28
CA GLY A 73 1.79 10.73 -10.16
C GLY A 73 1.21 10.40 -8.78
N ALA A 74 0.12 9.62 -8.69
CA ALA A 74 -0.38 9.16 -7.41
C ALA A 74 0.66 8.25 -6.72
N GLU A 75 1.00 8.59 -5.47
CA GLU A 75 1.96 7.86 -4.65
C GLU A 75 1.23 7.11 -3.54
N ALA A 76 1.36 5.78 -3.54
CA ALA A 76 0.85 4.96 -2.44
C ALA A 76 1.57 5.33 -1.13
N GLN A 77 0.81 5.50 -0.06
CA GLN A 77 1.32 5.78 1.29
C GLN A 77 1.21 4.55 2.21
N GLY A 78 0.51 3.51 1.73
CA GLY A 78 0.34 2.23 2.40
C GLY A 78 -1.03 1.63 2.08
N GLY A 79 -1.27 0.44 2.63
CA GLY A 79 -2.53 -0.26 2.46
C GLY A 79 -2.61 -1.56 3.24
N ALA A 80 -3.78 -2.19 3.21
CA ALA A 80 -4.00 -3.53 3.73
C ALA A 80 -4.94 -4.29 2.78
N GLY A 81 -4.81 -5.61 2.72
CA GLY A 81 -5.65 -6.48 1.89
C GLY A 81 -5.43 -7.94 2.27
N GLY A 82 -5.99 -8.89 1.53
CA GLY A 82 -5.73 -10.32 1.76
C GLY A 82 -6.98 -11.19 1.84
N ALA A 83 -6.76 -12.50 2.02
CA ALA A 83 -7.78 -13.54 1.89
C ALA A 83 -9.03 -13.26 2.76
N GLY A 84 -10.13 -12.86 2.11
CA GLY A 84 -11.43 -12.64 2.73
C GLY A 84 -11.62 -11.26 3.38
N ARG A 85 -10.80 -10.26 3.03
CA ARG A 85 -10.91 -8.89 3.54
C ARG A 85 -10.90 -7.88 2.41
N ASP A 86 -11.52 -6.74 2.65
CA ASP A 86 -11.45 -5.56 1.79
C ASP A 86 -9.99 -5.15 1.59
N VAL A 87 -9.63 -4.85 0.34
CA VAL A 87 -8.39 -4.19 -0.02
C VAL A 87 -8.55 -2.69 0.16
N VAL A 88 -7.72 -2.08 0.99
CA VAL A 88 -7.67 -0.65 1.24
C VAL A 88 -6.29 -0.12 0.88
N ALA A 89 -6.21 0.92 0.07
CA ALA A 89 -4.97 1.62 -0.25
C ALA A 89 -5.16 3.13 -0.10
N ILE A 90 -4.14 3.79 0.45
CA ILE A 90 -4.12 5.23 0.71
C ILE A 90 -3.09 5.86 -0.20
N PHE A 91 -3.45 6.98 -0.83
CA PHE A 91 -2.62 7.66 -1.81
C PHE A 91 -2.53 9.15 -1.55
N GLN A 92 -1.40 9.71 -1.95
CA GLN A 92 -1.23 11.14 -2.19
C GLN A 92 -1.29 11.40 -3.67
N ALA A 93 -1.93 12.50 -4.08
CA ALA A 93 -1.99 12.92 -5.47
C ALA A 93 -1.57 14.37 -5.62
N ASP A 94 -0.99 14.65 -6.78
CA ASP A 94 -0.78 16.00 -7.27
C ASP A 94 -2.12 16.63 -7.70
N GLY A 95 -2.20 17.96 -7.62
CA GLY A 95 -3.38 18.72 -8.04
C GLY A 95 -4.41 18.92 -6.94
N SER A 96 -5.56 19.47 -7.32
CA SER A 96 -6.65 19.77 -6.39
C SER A 96 -7.61 18.57 -6.22
N VAL A 97 -8.45 18.61 -5.17
CA VAL A 97 -9.54 17.64 -5.01
C VAL A 97 -10.47 17.64 -6.23
N GLU A 98 -10.68 18.78 -6.87
CA GLU A 98 -11.49 18.89 -8.09
C GLU A 98 -10.87 18.16 -9.26
N ASP A 99 -9.56 18.29 -9.46
CA ASP A 99 -8.85 17.57 -10.53
C ASP A 99 -8.89 16.05 -10.31
N VAL A 100 -8.64 15.60 -9.08
CA VAL A 100 -8.67 14.17 -8.72
C VAL A 100 -10.09 13.61 -8.82
N SER A 101 -11.10 14.37 -8.40
CA SER A 101 -12.51 13.98 -8.54
C SER A 101 -12.91 13.86 -10.00
N ALA A 102 -12.52 14.83 -10.84
CA ALA A 102 -12.80 14.81 -12.27
C ALA A 102 -12.10 13.63 -12.96
N PHE A 103 -10.88 13.30 -12.56
CA PHE A 103 -10.18 12.10 -13.03
C PHE A 103 -10.99 10.84 -12.75
N PHE A 104 -11.36 10.58 -11.49
CA PHE A 104 -12.08 9.36 -11.13
C PHE A 104 -13.47 9.28 -11.78
N SER A 105 -14.17 10.42 -11.87
CA SER A 105 -15.43 10.52 -12.59
C SER A 105 -15.36 10.07 -14.05
N ALA A 106 -14.22 10.29 -14.72
CA ALA A 106 -14.03 9.96 -16.13
C ALA A 106 -13.43 8.56 -16.33
N GLU A 107 -12.42 8.22 -15.53
CA GLU A 107 -11.60 7.03 -15.74
C GLU A 107 -12.21 5.77 -15.12
N LEU A 108 -12.98 5.86 -14.03
CA LEU A 108 -13.65 4.69 -13.44
C LEU A 108 -14.59 4.02 -14.46
N PRO A 109 -15.53 4.73 -15.12
CA PRO A 109 -16.35 4.13 -16.16
C PRO A 109 -15.56 3.62 -17.36
N ALA A 110 -14.51 4.34 -17.77
CA ALA A 110 -13.66 3.93 -18.88
C ALA A 110 -12.89 2.63 -18.59
N ALA A 111 -12.54 2.38 -17.33
CA ALA A 111 -11.88 1.18 -16.84
C ALA A 111 -12.85 0.02 -16.52
N GLY A 112 -14.16 0.20 -16.69
CA GLY A 112 -15.16 -0.85 -16.45
C GLY A 112 -15.80 -0.83 -15.06
N TYR A 113 -15.57 0.22 -14.27
CA TYR A 113 -16.24 0.44 -13.00
C TYR A 113 -17.46 1.35 -13.17
N GLU A 114 -18.64 0.85 -12.81
CA GLU A 114 -19.84 1.66 -12.68
C GLU A 114 -19.78 2.47 -11.38
N ILE A 115 -20.01 3.78 -11.46
CA ILE A 115 -20.22 4.64 -10.30
C ILE A 115 -21.70 4.50 -9.88
N THR A 116 -21.96 3.76 -8.81
CA THR A 116 -23.31 3.46 -8.31
C THR A 116 -23.86 4.56 -7.40
N GLN A 117 -22.97 5.31 -6.74
CA GLN A 117 -23.31 6.45 -5.92
C GLN A 117 -22.18 7.48 -5.92
N SER A 118 -22.54 8.75 -5.76
CA SER A 118 -21.62 9.86 -5.60
C SER A 118 -22.11 10.77 -4.47
N THR A 119 -21.21 11.12 -3.55
CA THR A 119 -21.50 12.06 -2.45
C THR A 119 -20.35 13.05 -2.31
N GLY A 120 -20.66 14.34 -2.33
CA GLY A 120 -19.66 15.41 -2.23
C GLY A 120 -19.94 16.54 -3.21
N ASP A 121 -19.12 17.59 -3.16
CA ASP A 121 -19.18 18.71 -4.09
C ASP A 121 -18.06 18.71 -5.12
N GLY A 122 -17.14 17.73 -5.03
CA GLY A 122 -15.98 17.62 -5.91
C GLY A 122 -14.86 18.61 -5.63
N SER A 123 -15.08 19.65 -4.82
CA SER A 123 -14.11 20.73 -4.58
C SER A 123 -13.36 20.62 -3.25
N THR A 124 -14.03 20.10 -2.23
CA THR A 124 -13.46 19.94 -0.87
C THR A 124 -13.39 18.48 -0.44
N GLY A 125 -14.32 17.67 -0.96
CA GLY A 125 -14.33 16.23 -0.80
C GLY A 125 -15.31 15.59 -1.77
N GLN A 126 -15.02 14.34 -2.11
CA GLN A 126 -15.82 13.55 -3.02
C GLN A 126 -15.69 12.07 -2.67
N VAL A 127 -16.79 11.36 -2.70
CA VAL A 127 -16.86 9.92 -2.49
C VAL A 127 -17.59 9.29 -3.66
N TYR A 128 -16.99 8.29 -4.29
CA TYR A 128 -17.61 7.48 -5.34
C TYR A 128 -17.76 6.04 -4.85
N SER A 129 -18.98 5.54 -4.78
CA SER A 129 -19.20 4.09 -4.66
C SER A 129 -19.14 3.46 -6.04
N VAL A 130 -18.38 2.37 -6.16
CA VAL A 130 -18.07 1.74 -7.45
C VAL A 130 -18.41 0.25 -7.45
N SER A 131 -18.73 -0.28 -8.62
CA SER A 131 -18.93 -1.72 -8.87
C SER A 131 -18.44 -2.07 -10.27
N GLY A 132 -17.60 -3.08 -10.41
CA GLY A 132 -17.06 -3.49 -11.71
C GLY A 132 -15.84 -4.39 -11.56
N ASN A 133 -15.51 -5.11 -12.63
CA ASN A 133 -14.33 -6.00 -12.70
C ASN A 133 -14.21 -7.01 -11.55
N GLY A 134 -15.34 -7.46 -10.99
CA GLY A 134 -15.36 -8.38 -9.84
C GLY A 134 -15.16 -7.72 -8.48
N TRP A 135 -15.29 -6.39 -8.39
CA TRP A 135 -15.13 -5.62 -7.17
C TRP A 135 -16.34 -4.73 -6.89
N THR A 136 -16.63 -4.48 -5.61
CA THR A 136 -17.41 -3.33 -5.14
C THR A 136 -16.58 -2.50 -4.19
N GLY A 137 -16.82 -1.20 -4.11
CA GLY A 137 -16.06 -0.40 -3.15
C GLY A 137 -16.32 1.09 -3.18
N GLU A 138 -15.36 1.83 -2.66
CA GLU A 138 -15.41 3.27 -2.51
C GLU A 138 -14.06 3.93 -2.86
N VAL A 139 -14.13 5.07 -3.55
CA VAL A 139 -13.03 6.03 -3.68
C VAL A 139 -13.40 7.30 -2.90
N ALA A 140 -12.67 7.58 -1.83
CA ALA A 140 -12.86 8.77 -1.01
C ALA A 140 -11.71 9.75 -1.22
N ILE A 141 -12.02 10.99 -1.61
CA ILE A 141 -11.07 12.03 -2.00
C ILE A 141 -11.26 13.21 -1.04
N GLY A 142 -10.16 13.77 -0.54
CA GLY A 142 -10.20 14.93 0.33
C GLY A 142 -8.85 15.64 0.47
N GLN A 143 -8.85 16.72 1.25
CA GLN A 143 -7.63 17.45 1.59
C GLN A 143 -7.09 17.03 2.95
N SER A 144 -5.80 16.78 3.00
CA SER A 144 -5.01 16.60 4.22
C SER A 144 -3.71 17.39 4.07
N VAL A 145 -2.55 16.74 4.10
CA VAL A 145 -1.27 17.33 3.71
C VAL A 145 -1.17 17.29 2.18
N GLY A 146 -1.91 18.16 1.49
CA GLY A 146 -2.16 18.06 0.03
C GLY A 146 -3.44 17.27 -0.28
N THR A 147 -3.61 16.86 -1.54
CA THR A 147 -4.77 16.04 -1.94
C THR A 147 -4.47 14.58 -1.66
N SER A 148 -5.35 13.93 -0.89
CA SER A 148 -5.25 12.51 -0.55
C SER A 148 -6.50 11.79 -1.03
N PHE A 149 -6.37 10.52 -1.41
CA PHE A 149 -7.51 9.67 -1.64
C PHE A 149 -7.30 8.26 -1.10
N THR A 150 -8.39 7.63 -0.70
CA THR A 150 -8.43 6.24 -0.25
C THR A 150 -9.28 5.43 -1.21
N VAL A 151 -8.79 4.26 -1.58
CA VAL A 151 -9.52 3.26 -2.37
C VAL A 151 -9.78 2.06 -1.47
N SER A 152 -11.04 1.70 -1.28
CA SER A 152 -11.47 0.52 -0.53
C SER A 152 -12.27 -0.39 -1.45
N LEU A 153 -11.89 -1.65 -1.63
CA LEU A 153 -12.48 -2.57 -2.58
C LEU A 153 -12.69 -3.95 -1.94
N ASP A 154 -13.86 -4.53 -2.13
CA ASP A 154 -14.22 -5.88 -1.72
C ASP A 154 -14.52 -6.73 -2.97
N ARG A 155 -14.09 -8.00 -2.97
CA ARG A 155 -14.33 -8.90 -4.10
C ARG A 155 -15.78 -9.34 -4.11
N GLN A 156 -16.40 -9.27 -5.27
CA GLN A 156 -17.69 -9.90 -5.50
C GLN A 156 -17.50 -11.41 -5.60
N GLU A 157 -18.23 -12.17 -4.77
CA GLU A 157 -18.29 -13.65 -4.83
C GLU A 157 -18.94 -14.18 -6.12
#